data_AF-H0A7E9-F1
#
_entry.id   AF-H0A7E9-F1
#
_cell.length_a   1.000
_cell.length_b   1.000
_cell.length_c   1.000
_cell.angle_alpha   90.00
_cell.angle_beta   90.00
_cell.angle_gamma   90.00
#
_symmetry.space_group_name_H-M   'P 1'
#
loop_
_entity.id
_entity.type
_entity.pdbx_description
1 polymer ?
#
loop_
_entity_poly.entity_id
_entity_poly.type
_entity_poly.pdbx_seq_one_letter_code
_entity_poly.pdbx_strand_id
1 'polypeptide(L)'
;MMQRRMLLAGAAATLSTTLFPPLARPALAQRDTSRWLVEMPATGAQKRNDVFAIILSGDGGWRDIDRTMGRNFRDRGVSVVGFDCLNWFWTRRAPEEVAAEIDRVVALYAGKWNIPKVAIIGYSFGADIMPGTWPRLKQETRDRVVLVSLLAFAKEAAFEIRIGDFLGMGRPTAVPTLPDVPNIPPELVQCVYGTDERDDTGCLAFASPPAQIIGIKGGHHFDENYHALADRIYARLPPRPA
;
A
#
# COMPACT_ATOMS: atom_id res chain seq x y z
N MET A 1 78.20 -49.95 1.50
CA MET A 1 78.03 -48.99 0.39
C MET A 1 76.54 -48.68 0.29
N MET A 2 76.16 -47.40 0.31
CA MET A 2 74.86 -46.87 0.75
C MET A 2 73.62 -47.48 0.06
N GLN A 3 72.68 -47.95 0.88
CA GLN A 3 71.30 -48.26 0.51
C GLN A 3 70.46 -46.98 0.51
N ARG A 4 69.90 -46.63 -0.65
CA ARG A 4 68.90 -45.57 -0.85
C ARG A 4 67.61 -45.94 -0.11
N ARG A 5 67.22 -45.14 0.90
CA ARG A 5 65.86 -45.15 1.46
C ARG A 5 65.04 -44.05 0.79
N MET A 6 64.05 -44.44 -0.01
CA MET A 6 62.88 -43.61 -0.35
C MET A 6 62.06 -43.40 0.91
N LEU A 7 61.69 -42.15 1.21
CA LEU A 7 60.67 -41.82 2.20
C LEU A 7 59.63 -40.91 1.56
N LEU A 8 58.38 -41.31 1.77
CA LEU A 8 57.18 -40.89 1.09
C LEU A 8 56.79 -39.44 1.40
N ALA A 9 56.22 -38.77 0.40
CA ALA A 9 55.44 -37.55 0.57
C ALA A 9 54.14 -37.86 1.34
N GLY A 10 53.95 -37.21 2.48
CA GLY A 10 52.67 -37.16 3.18
C GLY A 10 52.05 -35.77 3.02
N ALA A 11 51.05 -35.64 2.16
CA ALA A 11 50.24 -34.43 2.05
C ALA A 11 49.21 -34.42 3.19
N ALA A 12 49.35 -33.49 4.13
CA ALA A 12 48.35 -33.25 5.15
C ALA A 12 47.19 -32.44 4.55
N ALA A 13 46.03 -33.08 4.33
CA ALA A 13 44.82 -32.41 3.92
C ALA A 13 44.18 -31.71 5.14
N THR A 14 44.16 -30.38 5.12
CA THR A 14 43.45 -29.57 6.11
C THR A 14 41.95 -29.55 5.78
N LEU A 15 41.15 -30.24 6.59
CA LEU A 15 39.69 -30.15 6.56
C LEU A 15 39.27 -28.76 7.07
N SER A 16 39.01 -27.83 6.15
CA SER A 16 38.32 -26.57 6.47
C SER A 16 36.85 -26.85 6.69
N THR A 17 36.43 -26.89 7.95
CA THR A 17 35.01 -26.81 8.35
C THR A 17 34.51 -25.40 8.06
N THR A 18 33.89 -25.20 6.90
CA THR A 18 33.10 -24.00 6.61
C THR A 18 31.83 -24.03 7.48
N LEU A 19 31.90 -23.36 8.62
CA LEU A 19 30.72 -22.95 9.39
C LEU A 19 29.91 -21.99 8.51
N PHE A 20 28.90 -22.51 7.81
CA PHE A 20 27.88 -21.66 7.22
C PHE A 20 27.09 -21.01 8.37
N PRO A 21 27.09 -19.67 8.50
CA PRO A 21 26.19 -19.04 9.45
C PRO A 21 24.75 -19.38 9.04
N PRO A 22 23.84 -19.65 10.00
CA PRO A 22 22.44 -19.81 9.66
C PRO A 22 21.99 -18.55 8.91
N LEU A 23 21.44 -18.72 7.71
CA LEU A 23 20.85 -17.63 6.95
C LEU A 23 19.87 -16.91 7.87
N ALA A 24 20.22 -15.69 8.28
CA ALA A 24 19.33 -14.83 9.01
C ALA A 24 18.05 -14.71 8.18
N ARG A 25 16.93 -15.21 8.70
CA ARG A 25 15.62 -14.89 8.11
C ARG A 25 15.55 -13.36 8.05
N PRO A 26 15.29 -12.74 6.89
CA PRO A 26 15.18 -11.30 6.83
C PRO A 26 14.15 -10.85 7.86
N ALA A 27 14.47 -9.82 8.65
CA ALA A 27 13.60 -9.28 9.71
C ALA A 27 12.17 -8.94 9.23
N LEU A 28 11.96 -8.86 7.92
CA LEU A 28 10.66 -8.73 7.25
C LEU A 28 9.74 -9.95 7.41
N ALA A 29 10.26 -11.14 7.71
CA ALA A 29 9.47 -12.36 7.89
C ALA A 29 8.69 -12.40 9.23
N GLN A 30 8.84 -11.37 10.08
CA GLN A 30 8.36 -11.40 11.47
C GLN A 30 7.51 -10.17 11.85
N ARG A 31 6.76 -9.61 10.89
CA ARG A 31 5.68 -8.67 11.18
C ARG A 31 4.36 -9.29 10.76
N ASP A 32 3.71 -9.97 11.69
CA ASP A 32 2.37 -10.49 11.46
C ASP A 32 1.35 -9.35 11.52
N THR A 33 1.20 -8.65 10.40
CA THR A 33 0.16 -7.65 10.19
C THR A 33 -1.18 -8.30 9.81
N SER A 34 -1.29 -9.63 9.73
CA SER A 34 -2.52 -10.30 9.27
C SER A 34 -3.75 -9.90 10.10
N ARG A 35 -3.56 -9.60 11.39
CA ARG A 35 -4.61 -9.09 12.28
C ARG A 35 -5.16 -7.71 11.92
N TRP A 36 -4.44 -6.93 11.11
CA TRP A 36 -4.83 -5.61 10.61
C TRP A 36 -5.30 -5.66 9.16
N LEU A 37 -5.31 -6.85 8.55
CA LEU A 37 -5.81 -7.08 7.21
C LEU A 37 -7.22 -7.67 7.27
N VAL A 38 -8.11 -7.13 6.43
CA VAL A 38 -9.49 -7.60 6.32
C VAL A 38 -9.72 -8.12 4.92
N GLU A 39 -9.89 -9.43 4.80
CA GLU A 39 -10.16 -10.06 3.52
C GLU A 39 -11.64 -9.97 3.15
N MET A 40 -11.90 -9.53 1.93
CA MET A 40 -13.22 -9.47 1.33
C MET A 40 -13.17 -10.07 -0.08
N PRO A 41 -13.17 -11.41 -0.21
CA PRO A 41 -13.20 -12.07 -1.51
C PRO A 41 -14.46 -11.71 -2.29
N ALA A 42 -14.32 -11.52 -3.61
CA ALA A 42 -15.43 -11.18 -4.49
C ALA A 42 -16.62 -12.16 -4.39
N THR A 43 -17.82 -11.60 -4.26
CA THR A 43 -19.09 -12.35 -4.15
C THR A 43 -19.99 -12.18 -5.39
N GLY A 44 -19.72 -11.16 -6.22
CA GLY A 44 -20.51 -10.89 -7.41
C GLY A 44 -20.50 -12.02 -8.44
N ALA A 45 -21.59 -12.14 -9.21
CA ALA A 45 -21.75 -13.17 -10.26
C ALA A 45 -20.69 -13.08 -11.37
N GLN A 46 -20.13 -11.89 -11.60
CA GLN A 46 -19.07 -11.63 -12.57
C GLN A 46 -17.78 -11.25 -11.84
N LYS A 47 -17.09 -12.25 -11.29
CA LYS A 47 -15.80 -12.05 -10.61
C LYS A 47 -14.75 -11.50 -11.57
N ARG A 48 -13.94 -10.57 -11.08
CA ARG A 48 -12.76 -10.04 -11.76
C ARG A 48 -11.53 -10.85 -11.33
N ASN A 49 -10.88 -11.45 -12.32
CA ASN A 49 -9.63 -12.22 -12.11
C ASN A 49 -8.39 -11.44 -12.57
N ASP A 50 -8.57 -10.19 -12.96
CA ASP A 50 -7.54 -9.33 -13.54
C ASP A 50 -7.00 -8.29 -12.54
N VAL A 51 -7.88 -7.74 -11.70
CA VAL A 51 -7.55 -6.74 -10.68
C VAL A 51 -8.25 -7.00 -9.34
N PHE A 52 -7.49 -6.88 -8.26
CA PHE A 52 -8.01 -6.81 -6.88
C PHE A 52 -7.71 -5.42 -6.29
N ALA A 53 -8.34 -5.06 -5.19
CA ALA A 53 -8.09 -3.78 -4.52
C ALA A 53 -7.44 -3.97 -3.15
N ILE A 54 -6.53 -3.06 -2.80
CA ILE A 54 -6.09 -2.81 -1.43
C ILE A 54 -6.65 -1.46 -1.02
N ILE A 55 -7.34 -1.40 0.12
CA ILE A 55 -7.84 -0.15 0.69
C ILE A 55 -7.06 0.16 1.97
N LEU A 56 -6.29 1.24 1.97
CA LEU A 56 -5.63 1.82 3.14
C LEU A 56 -6.60 2.78 3.82
N SER A 57 -7.03 2.43 5.04
CA SER A 57 -8.07 3.19 5.72
C SER A 57 -7.62 4.59 6.14
N GLY A 58 -8.60 5.43 6.50
CA GLY A 58 -8.34 6.64 7.28
C GLY A 58 -7.77 6.35 8.66
N ASP A 59 -7.49 7.42 9.39
CA ASP A 59 -7.01 7.34 10.78
C ASP A 59 -8.07 6.75 11.72
N GLY A 60 -9.35 6.81 11.38
CA GLY A 60 -10.45 6.13 12.08
C GLY A 60 -10.44 4.59 12.00
N GLY A 61 -9.55 4.00 11.19
CA GLY A 61 -9.40 2.56 11.00
C GLY A 61 -10.42 1.96 10.02
N TRP A 62 -10.41 0.64 9.86
CA TRP A 62 -11.31 -0.06 8.93
C TRP A 62 -12.79 0.04 9.34
N ARG A 63 -13.45 1.14 8.98
CA ARG A 63 -14.82 1.51 9.42
C ARG A 63 -15.62 2.11 8.27
N ASP A 64 -16.87 2.46 8.58
CA ASP A 64 -17.84 3.20 7.75
C ASP A 64 -17.52 3.31 6.24
N ILE A 65 -16.84 4.40 5.81
CA ILE A 65 -16.44 4.66 4.41
C ILE A 65 -15.60 3.52 3.82
N ASP A 66 -14.53 3.08 4.49
CA ASP A 66 -13.62 2.03 4.02
C ASP A 66 -14.35 0.70 3.83
N ARG A 67 -15.17 0.33 4.81
CA ARG A 67 -16.00 -0.89 4.75
C ARG A 67 -17.05 -0.81 3.65
N THR A 68 -17.66 0.36 3.46
CA THR A 68 -18.69 0.56 2.44
C THR A 68 -18.10 0.48 1.03
N MET A 69 -16.95 1.10 0.80
CA MET A 69 -16.19 0.94 -0.45
C MET A 69 -15.80 -0.52 -0.69
N GLY A 70 -15.23 -1.19 0.33
CA GLY A 70 -14.84 -2.59 0.23
C GLY A 70 -16.01 -3.52 -0.11
N ARG A 71 -17.18 -3.33 0.51
CA ARG A 71 -18.41 -4.09 0.19
C ARG A 71 -18.87 -3.82 -1.24
N ASN A 72 -18.89 -2.57 -1.68
CA ASN A 72 -19.33 -2.20 -3.03
C ASN A 72 -18.48 -2.89 -4.11
N PHE A 73 -17.16 -2.87 -3.95
CA PHE A 73 -16.23 -3.55 -4.87
C PHE A 73 -16.40 -5.08 -4.83
N ARG A 74 -16.50 -5.66 -3.63
CA ARG A 74 -16.72 -7.10 -3.43
C ARG A 74 -17.97 -7.59 -4.16
N ASP A 75 -19.06 -6.86 -4.00
CA ASP A 75 -20.36 -7.21 -4.58
C ASP A 75 -20.37 -7.02 -6.11
N ARG A 76 -19.46 -6.18 -6.64
CA ARG A 76 -19.22 -5.98 -8.08
C ARG A 76 -18.09 -6.83 -8.67
N GLY A 77 -17.67 -7.86 -7.93
CA GLY A 77 -16.74 -8.89 -8.41
C GLY A 77 -15.26 -8.58 -8.18
N VAL A 78 -14.88 -7.50 -7.52
CA VAL A 78 -13.48 -7.18 -7.18
C VAL A 78 -13.16 -7.70 -5.79
N SER A 79 -12.17 -8.57 -5.64
CA SER A 79 -11.69 -8.97 -4.31
C SER A 79 -10.96 -7.81 -3.65
N VAL A 80 -11.18 -7.60 -2.34
CA VAL A 80 -10.62 -6.47 -1.58
C VAL A 80 -9.85 -6.95 -0.36
N VAL A 81 -8.70 -6.32 -0.11
CA VAL A 81 -7.97 -6.39 1.15
C VAL A 81 -8.07 -5.02 1.81
N GLY A 82 -8.78 -4.91 2.92
CA GLY A 82 -8.74 -3.73 3.77
C GLY A 82 -7.49 -3.75 4.64
N PHE A 83 -6.86 -2.60 4.81
CA PHE A 83 -5.74 -2.38 5.72
C PHE A 83 -6.20 -1.39 6.80
N ASP A 84 -6.25 -1.86 8.04
CA ASP A 84 -6.61 -1.03 9.19
C ASP A 84 -5.42 -0.16 9.63
N CYS A 85 -5.35 1.06 9.06
CA CYS A 85 -4.26 1.99 9.32
C CYS A 85 -4.24 2.48 10.77
N LEU A 86 -5.40 2.65 11.43
CA LEU A 86 -5.48 3.06 12.84
C LEU A 86 -4.64 2.15 13.73
N ASN A 87 -4.92 0.86 13.69
CA ASN A 87 -4.30 -0.08 14.61
C ASN A 87 -2.83 -0.32 14.27
N TRP A 88 -2.47 -0.27 12.98
CA TRP A 88 -1.09 -0.52 12.58
C TRP A 88 -0.17 0.69 12.81
N PHE A 89 -0.66 1.91 12.57
CA PHE A 89 0.07 3.16 12.76
C PHE A 89 -0.08 3.77 14.16
N TRP A 90 -0.60 3.00 15.13
CA TRP A 90 -0.56 3.36 16.56
C TRP A 90 0.87 3.63 17.07
N THR A 91 1.86 3.08 16.36
CA THR A 91 3.26 3.45 16.50
C THR A 91 3.77 3.97 15.18
N ARG A 92 4.65 4.99 15.22
CA ARG A 92 5.30 5.53 14.02
C ARG A 92 5.90 4.43 13.14
N ARG A 93 5.65 4.53 11.84
CA ARG A 93 6.23 3.66 10.81
C ARG A 93 7.14 4.47 9.92
N ALA A 94 8.32 3.94 9.59
CA ALA A 94 9.14 4.54 8.55
C ALA A 94 8.50 4.30 7.17
N PRO A 95 8.58 5.24 6.21
CA PRO A 95 8.05 5.02 4.87
C PRO A 95 8.57 3.74 4.18
N GLU A 96 9.80 3.32 4.48
CA GLU A 96 10.39 2.07 3.98
C GLU A 96 9.72 0.83 4.60
N GLU A 97 9.30 0.92 5.86
CA GLU A 97 8.50 -0.11 6.52
C GLU A 97 7.09 -0.18 5.93
N VAL A 98 6.49 0.96 5.60
CA VAL A 98 5.20 1.01 4.90
C VAL A 98 5.30 0.35 3.53
N ALA A 99 6.31 0.72 2.74
CA ALA A 99 6.52 0.17 1.41
C ALA A 99 6.75 -1.35 1.43
N ALA A 100 7.61 -1.84 2.34
CA ALA A 100 7.89 -3.27 2.45
C ALA A 100 6.63 -4.07 2.84
N GLU A 101 5.75 -3.49 3.65
CA GLU A 101 4.49 -4.13 4.02
C GLU A 101 3.48 -4.14 2.87
N ILE A 102 3.35 -3.04 2.11
CA ILE A 102 2.53 -3.01 0.88
C ILE A 102 3.04 -4.04 -0.12
N ASP A 103 4.37 -4.12 -0.34
CA ASP A 103 4.98 -5.13 -1.22
C ASP A 103 4.60 -6.56 -0.79
N ARG A 104 4.64 -6.84 0.52
CA ARG A 104 4.28 -8.14 1.10
C ARG A 104 2.81 -8.46 0.86
N VAL A 105 1.90 -7.51 1.13
CA VAL A 105 0.46 -7.68 0.95
C VAL A 105 0.11 -7.88 -0.53
N VAL A 106 0.67 -7.06 -1.43
CA VAL A 106 0.45 -7.20 -2.88
C VAL A 106 0.88 -8.57 -3.37
N ALA A 107 2.09 -9.01 -3.01
CA ALA A 107 2.59 -10.33 -3.42
C ALA A 107 1.74 -11.48 -2.86
N LEU A 108 1.35 -11.39 -1.58
CA LEU A 108 0.54 -12.40 -0.92
C LEU A 108 -0.83 -12.58 -1.61
N TYR A 109 -1.56 -11.48 -1.84
CA TYR A 109 -2.92 -11.57 -2.38
C TYR A 109 -2.96 -11.76 -3.89
N ALA A 110 -1.96 -11.25 -4.62
CA ALA A 110 -1.81 -11.58 -6.04
C ALA A 110 -1.63 -13.10 -6.23
N GLY A 111 -0.81 -13.74 -5.39
CA GLY A 111 -0.64 -15.19 -5.39
C GLY A 111 -1.88 -15.95 -4.88
N LYS A 112 -2.42 -15.54 -3.73
CA LYS A 112 -3.57 -16.20 -3.08
C LYS A 112 -4.82 -16.23 -3.96
N TRP A 113 -5.09 -15.15 -4.70
CA TRP A 113 -6.27 -15.05 -5.55
C TRP A 113 -6.00 -15.32 -7.02
N ASN A 114 -4.73 -15.52 -7.41
CA ASN A 114 -4.30 -15.62 -8.81
C ASN A 114 -4.77 -14.41 -9.65
N ILE A 115 -4.63 -13.21 -9.08
CA ILE A 115 -5.03 -11.94 -9.71
C ILE A 115 -3.76 -11.09 -9.89
N PRO A 116 -3.35 -10.76 -11.13
CA PRO A 116 -2.02 -10.22 -11.38
C PRO A 116 -1.88 -8.73 -11.05
N LYS A 117 -2.95 -7.95 -11.17
CA LYS A 117 -2.92 -6.48 -10.99
C LYS A 117 -3.64 -6.05 -9.71
N VAL A 118 -3.26 -4.86 -9.23
CA VAL A 118 -3.82 -4.28 -8.00
C VAL A 118 -4.20 -2.81 -8.21
N ALA A 119 -5.32 -2.40 -7.62
CA ALA A 119 -5.65 -1.00 -7.36
C ALA A 119 -5.34 -0.68 -5.89
N ILE A 120 -4.56 0.37 -5.63
CA ILE A 120 -4.28 0.88 -4.28
C ILE A 120 -5.18 2.09 -4.04
N ILE A 121 -5.99 2.04 -3.00
CA ILE A 121 -6.97 3.07 -2.67
C ILE A 121 -6.65 3.55 -1.26
N GLY A 122 -6.28 4.81 -1.09
CA GLY A 122 -6.04 5.42 0.21
C GLY A 122 -7.13 6.40 0.56
N TYR A 123 -7.66 6.33 1.78
CA TYR A 123 -8.56 7.34 2.34
C TYR A 123 -7.88 8.15 3.44
N SER A 124 -7.96 9.48 3.37
CA SER A 124 -7.40 10.42 4.34
C SER A 124 -5.96 10.05 4.68
N PHE A 125 -5.69 9.63 5.92
CA PHE A 125 -4.39 9.12 6.34
C PHE A 125 -3.76 8.13 5.34
N GLY A 126 -4.53 7.15 4.85
CA GLY A 126 -4.06 6.18 3.86
C GLY A 126 -3.70 6.80 2.51
N ALA A 127 -4.36 7.91 2.13
CA ALA A 127 -3.99 8.70 0.95
C ALA A 127 -2.71 9.49 1.20
N ASP A 128 -2.59 10.11 2.37
CA ASP A 128 -1.50 11.01 2.75
C ASP A 128 -0.13 10.30 2.74
N ILE A 129 -0.09 9.05 3.20
CA ILE A 129 1.15 8.26 3.25
C ILE A 129 1.61 7.74 1.87
N MET A 130 0.73 7.68 0.86
CA MET A 130 1.04 7.00 -0.39
C MET A 130 2.10 7.69 -1.25
N PRO A 131 2.08 9.03 -1.47
CA PRO A 131 3.16 9.71 -2.19
C PRO A 131 4.54 9.43 -1.61
N GLY A 132 4.69 9.53 -0.29
CA GLY A 132 5.94 9.19 0.39
C GLY A 132 6.28 7.69 0.33
N THR A 133 5.29 6.81 0.31
CA THR A 133 5.54 5.36 0.26
C THR A 133 5.92 4.87 -1.15
N TRP A 134 5.31 5.44 -2.18
CA TRP A 134 5.46 5.02 -3.58
C TRP A 134 6.90 4.84 -4.08
N PRO A 135 7.84 5.80 -3.92
CA PRO A 135 9.19 5.67 -4.44
C PRO A 135 10.00 4.54 -3.77
N ARG A 136 9.50 4.01 -2.64
CA ARG A 136 10.16 2.96 -1.85
C ARG A 136 9.60 1.57 -2.15
N LEU A 137 8.52 1.47 -2.92
CA LEU A 137 7.97 0.20 -3.38
C LEU A 137 8.93 -0.49 -4.34
N LYS A 138 8.99 -1.83 -4.22
CA LYS A 138 9.67 -2.66 -5.22
C LYS A 138 9.11 -2.43 -6.61
N GLN A 139 9.97 -2.55 -7.62
CA GLN A 139 9.56 -2.40 -9.02
C GLN A 139 8.47 -3.42 -9.37
N GLU A 140 8.60 -4.66 -8.88
CA GLU A 140 7.64 -5.74 -9.09
C GLU A 140 6.24 -5.41 -8.55
N THR A 141 6.15 -4.63 -7.48
CA THR A 141 4.88 -4.13 -6.95
C THR A 141 4.35 -3.02 -7.83
N ARG A 142 5.18 -2.02 -8.17
CA ARG A 142 4.79 -0.89 -9.02
C ARG A 142 4.26 -1.35 -10.38
N ASP A 143 4.86 -2.38 -10.98
CA ASP A 143 4.44 -2.96 -12.27
C ASP A 143 3.06 -3.65 -12.21
N ARG A 144 2.57 -3.99 -11.02
CA ARG A 144 1.24 -4.58 -10.80
C ARG A 144 0.17 -3.52 -10.56
N VAL A 145 0.55 -2.31 -10.17
CA VAL A 145 -0.40 -1.24 -9.86
C VAL A 145 -1.02 -0.72 -11.15
N VAL A 146 -2.35 -0.71 -11.21
CA VAL A 146 -3.12 -0.16 -12.35
C VAL A 146 -3.92 1.09 -11.99
N LEU A 147 -4.00 1.39 -10.70
CA LEU A 147 -4.68 2.57 -10.15
C LEU A 147 -4.13 2.88 -8.76
N VAL A 148 -3.87 4.17 -8.52
CA VAL A 148 -3.70 4.76 -7.20
C VAL A 148 -4.84 5.78 -7.01
N SER A 149 -5.81 5.46 -6.17
CA SER A 149 -6.93 6.37 -5.85
C SER A 149 -6.68 7.02 -4.49
N LEU A 150 -6.55 8.35 -4.48
CA LEU A 150 -6.26 9.16 -3.29
C LEU A 150 -7.51 9.95 -2.90
N LEU A 151 -8.09 9.63 -1.75
CA LEU A 151 -9.38 10.16 -1.30
C LEU A 151 -9.16 11.08 -0.10
N ALA A 152 -9.61 12.33 -0.19
CA ALA A 152 -9.40 13.35 0.83
C ALA A 152 -7.91 13.52 1.18
N PHE A 153 -7.08 13.59 0.14
CA PHE A 153 -5.62 13.73 0.24
C PHE A 153 -5.25 15.12 0.75
N ALA A 154 -4.44 15.18 1.80
CA ALA A 154 -3.95 16.39 2.42
C ALA A 154 -2.55 16.79 1.92
N LYS A 155 -2.17 18.05 2.18
CA LYS A 155 -0.83 18.60 1.87
C LYS A 155 0.26 18.14 2.84
N GLU A 156 -0.12 17.44 3.90
CA GLU A 156 0.76 16.96 4.97
C GLU A 156 0.37 15.54 5.41
N ALA A 157 1.35 14.73 5.79
CA ALA A 157 1.17 13.35 6.25
C ALA A 157 1.94 13.11 7.55
N ALA A 158 1.28 12.53 8.55
CA ALA A 158 1.96 11.91 9.68
C ALA A 158 2.02 10.40 9.43
N PHE A 159 3.20 9.77 9.57
CA PHE A 159 3.33 8.30 9.50
C PHE A 159 3.09 7.64 10.87
N GLU A 160 2.17 8.21 11.64
CA GLU A 160 1.81 7.85 13.01
C GLU A 160 0.42 8.44 13.29
N ILE A 161 -0.44 7.71 13.99
CA ILE A 161 -1.74 8.20 14.43
C ILE A 161 -1.70 8.38 15.95
N ARG A 162 -1.96 9.59 16.41
CA ARG A 162 -2.02 9.91 17.84
C ARG A 162 -3.44 10.33 18.22
N ILE A 163 -3.87 9.98 19.43
CA ILE A 163 -5.18 10.39 19.96
C ILE A 163 -5.33 11.93 19.96
N GLY A 164 -4.22 12.66 20.12
CA GLY A 164 -4.24 14.13 20.04
C GLY A 164 -4.66 14.67 18.68
N ASP A 165 -4.37 13.96 17.60
CA ASP A 165 -4.75 14.36 16.23
C ASP A 165 -6.28 14.38 16.07
N PHE A 166 -6.99 13.47 16.76
CA PHE A 166 -8.46 13.45 16.81
C PHE A 166 -9.07 14.55 17.69
N LEU A 167 -8.29 15.12 18.62
CA LEU A 167 -8.74 16.19 19.52
C LEU A 167 -8.42 17.59 18.98
N GLY A 168 -8.03 17.70 17.70
CA GLY A 168 -7.65 18.96 17.07
C GLY A 168 -6.32 19.53 17.59
N MET A 169 -5.57 18.75 18.35
CA MET A 169 -4.18 19.09 18.68
C MET A 169 -3.35 18.71 17.45
N GLY A 170 -2.68 19.69 16.84
CA GLY A 170 -2.00 19.52 15.55
C GLY A 170 -1.04 18.32 15.50
N ARG A 171 -0.60 17.95 14.29
CA ARG A 171 0.20 16.74 14.01
C ARG A 171 1.71 17.06 14.05
N PRO A 172 2.42 16.99 15.20
CA PRO A 172 3.81 17.45 15.30
C PRO A 172 4.82 16.62 14.49
N THR A 173 4.41 15.43 14.05
CA THR A 173 5.23 14.52 13.25
C THR A 173 4.88 14.54 11.76
N ALA A 174 3.95 15.41 11.36
CA ALA A 174 3.55 15.56 9.97
C ALA A 174 4.69 16.14 9.13
N VAL A 175 4.81 15.64 7.91
CA VAL A 175 5.74 16.11 6.89
C VAL A 175 4.96 16.51 5.64
N PRO A 176 5.44 17.49 4.84
CA PRO A 176 4.78 17.86 3.60
C PRO A 176 4.68 16.67 2.63
N THR A 177 3.50 16.45 2.04
CA THR A 177 3.27 15.38 1.04
C THR A 177 3.61 15.83 -0.37
N LEU A 178 3.49 17.13 -0.64
CA LEU A 178 3.63 17.71 -1.98
C LEU A 178 4.99 17.44 -2.65
N PRO A 179 6.14 17.43 -1.94
CA PRO A 179 7.41 17.06 -2.56
C PRO A 179 7.44 15.64 -3.14
N ASP A 180 6.60 14.73 -2.63
CA ASP A 180 6.55 13.34 -3.07
C ASP A 180 5.51 13.08 -4.17
N VAL A 181 4.59 14.03 -4.43
CA VAL A 181 3.56 13.93 -5.48
C VAL A 181 4.14 13.57 -6.86
N PRO A 182 5.25 14.19 -7.32
CA PRO A 182 5.84 13.87 -8.63
C PRO A 182 6.35 12.43 -8.77
N ASN A 183 6.49 11.68 -7.67
CA ASN A 183 7.02 10.31 -7.72
C ASN A 183 6.00 9.30 -8.26
N ILE A 184 4.69 9.58 -8.15
CA ILE A 184 3.64 8.70 -8.66
C ILE A 184 3.35 9.07 -10.12
N PRO A 185 3.41 8.12 -11.08
CA PRO A 185 3.02 8.39 -12.46
C PRO A 185 1.57 8.91 -12.53
N PRO A 186 1.33 10.11 -13.08
CA PRO A 186 0.02 10.76 -13.04
C PRO A 186 -1.08 9.95 -13.75
N GLU A 187 -0.71 9.13 -14.74
CA GLU A 187 -1.62 8.21 -15.45
C GLU A 187 -2.17 7.09 -14.56
N LEU A 188 -1.53 6.80 -13.43
CA LEU A 188 -2.05 5.86 -12.43
C LEU A 188 -2.99 6.54 -11.43
N VAL A 189 -2.96 7.88 -11.34
CA VAL A 189 -3.58 8.60 -10.23
C VAL A 189 -5.01 9.02 -10.55
N GLN A 190 -5.90 8.74 -9.60
CA GLN A 190 -7.20 9.38 -9.44
C GLN A 190 -7.21 10.05 -8.06
N CYS A 191 -7.37 11.37 -7.99
CA CYS A 191 -7.44 12.09 -6.73
C CYS A 191 -8.83 12.71 -6.56
N VAL A 192 -9.51 12.34 -5.47
CA VAL A 192 -10.89 12.74 -5.17
C VAL A 192 -10.91 13.55 -3.88
N TYR A 193 -11.53 14.72 -3.90
CA TYR A 193 -11.64 15.62 -2.74
C TYR A 193 -13.07 16.14 -2.56
N GLY A 194 -13.44 16.43 -1.31
CA GLY A 194 -14.66 17.16 -0.99
C GLY A 194 -14.53 18.63 -1.41
N THR A 195 -15.53 19.20 -2.08
CA THR A 195 -15.47 20.59 -2.55
C THR A 195 -15.34 21.60 -1.41
N ASP A 196 -15.77 21.23 -0.20
CA ASP A 196 -15.64 22.08 0.99
C ASP A 196 -14.18 22.13 1.50
N GLU A 197 -13.31 21.23 0.99
CA GLU A 197 -11.88 21.13 1.33
C GLU A 197 -10.98 21.61 0.17
N ARG A 198 -11.55 22.29 -0.82
CA ARG A 198 -10.84 22.69 -2.05
C ARG A 198 -9.52 23.41 -1.78
N ASP A 199 -9.49 24.26 -0.76
CA ASP A 199 -8.31 25.06 -0.44
C ASP A 199 -7.25 24.27 0.33
N ASP A 200 -7.63 23.16 0.96
CA ASP A 200 -6.76 22.34 1.82
C ASP A 200 -6.28 21.05 1.14
N THR A 201 -6.97 20.60 0.08
CA THR A 201 -6.61 19.37 -0.60
C THR A 201 -5.23 19.42 -1.27
N GLY A 202 -4.49 18.32 -1.16
CA GLY A 202 -3.28 18.04 -1.93
C GLY A 202 -3.57 17.62 -3.37
N CYS A 203 -4.83 17.29 -3.74
CA CYS A 203 -5.17 16.79 -5.07
C CYS A 203 -4.80 17.75 -6.21
N LEU A 204 -4.85 19.07 -5.94
CA LEU A 204 -4.52 20.08 -6.95
C LEU A 204 -3.02 20.08 -7.32
N ALA A 205 -2.15 19.44 -6.54
CA ALA A 205 -0.74 19.28 -6.88
C ALA A 205 -0.51 18.30 -8.05
N PHE A 206 -1.49 17.45 -8.39
CA PHE A 206 -1.43 16.57 -9.55
C PHE A 206 -1.90 17.23 -10.86
N ALA A 207 -1.90 18.56 -10.96
CA ALA A 207 -2.42 19.27 -12.13
C ALA A 207 -1.48 19.26 -13.35
N SER A 208 -0.19 18.94 -13.19
CA SER A 208 0.81 18.97 -14.27
C SER A 208 1.98 17.99 -14.04
N PRO A 209 2.11 16.90 -14.83
CA PRO A 209 1.14 16.43 -15.83
C PRO A 209 -0.18 16.03 -15.12
N PRO A 210 -1.34 16.22 -15.78
CA PRO A 210 -2.61 16.07 -15.08
C PRO A 210 -2.91 14.60 -14.77
N ALA A 211 -3.10 14.30 -13.48
CA ALA A 211 -3.85 13.12 -13.06
C ALA A 211 -5.37 13.35 -13.22
N GLN A 212 -6.18 12.32 -12.95
CA GLN A 212 -7.63 12.50 -12.85
C GLN A 212 -7.99 13.15 -11.51
N ILE A 213 -8.33 14.44 -11.51
CA ILE A 213 -8.74 15.18 -10.31
C ILE A 213 -10.27 15.35 -10.29
N ILE A 214 -10.92 14.95 -9.21
CA ILE A 214 -12.39 14.96 -9.08
C ILE A 214 -12.81 15.66 -7.79
N GLY A 215 -13.54 16.78 -7.90
CA GLY A 215 -14.26 17.37 -6.78
C GLY A 215 -15.65 16.75 -6.63
N ILE A 216 -16.03 16.38 -5.41
CA ILE A 216 -17.37 15.88 -5.06
C ILE A 216 -17.94 16.79 -3.98
N LYS A 217 -19.25 17.06 -4.02
CA LYS A 217 -19.91 17.84 -2.96
C LYS A 217 -19.65 17.23 -1.58
N GLY A 218 -19.42 18.10 -0.59
CA GLY A 218 -19.22 17.76 0.81
C GLY A 218 -17.80 18.02 1.29
N GLY A 219 -17.54 17.65 2.54
CA GLY A 219 -16.21 17.73 3.18
C GLY A 219 -15.42 16.42 3.15
N HIS A 220 -14.58 16.21 4.18
CA HIS A 220 -13.67 15.06 4.32
C HIS A 220 -14.32 13.68 4.16
N HIS A 221 -15.57 13.57 4.61
CA HIS A 221 -16.37 12.35 4.54
C HIS A 221 -17.32 12.29 3.33
N PHE A 222 -17.19 13.20 2.37
CA PHE A 222 -17.96 13.21 1.11
C PHE A 222 -19.49 13.16 1.30
N ASP A 223 -20.01 13.85 2.33
CA ASP A 223 -21.43 13.82 2.74
C ASP A 223 -22.00 12.40 2.89
N GLU A 224 -21.16 11.45 3.33
CA GLU A 224 -21.49 10.03 3.48
C GLU A 224 -21.93 9.32 2.18
N ASN A 225 -21.71 9.95 1.02
CA ASN A 225 -22.06 9.38 -0.29
C ASN A 225 -20.99 8.42 -0.81
N TYR A 226 -20.67 7.41 0.01
CA TYR A 226 -19.63 6.43 -0.25
C TYR A 226 -19.93 5.53 -1.46
N HIS A 227 -21.21 5.40 -1.83
CA HIS A 227 -21.61 4.70 -3.05
C HIS A 227 -21.18 5.45 -4.31
N ALA A 228 -21.45 6.76 -4.40
CA ALA A 228 -20.99 7.56 -5.53
C ALA A 228 -19.45 7.60 -5.62
N LEU A 229 -18.77 7.56 -4.47
CA LEU A 229 -17.33 7.44 -4.41
C LEU A 229 -16.83 6.10 -4.98
N ALA A 230 -17.40 4.98 -4.51
CA ALA A 230 -17.07 3.65 -5.02
C ALA A 230 -17.36 3.51 -6.52
N ASP A 231 -18.45 4.11 -7.03
CA ASP A 231 -18.78 4.12 -8.46
C ASP A 231 -17.68 4.76 -9.31
N ARG A 232 -17.17 5.91 -8.88
CA ARG A 232 -16.09 6.63 -9.59
C ARG A 232 -14.78 5.87 -9.62
N ILE A 233 -14.45 5.20 -8.53
CA ILE A 233 -13.23 4.37 -8.45
C ILE A 233 -13.40 3.12 -9.31
N TYR A 234 -14.56 2.44 -9.21
CA TYR A 234 -14.84 1.25 -10.01
C TYR A 234 -14.79 1.55 -11.52
N ALA A 235 -15.35 2.70 -11.94
CA ALA A 235 -15.31 3.15 -13.34
C ALA A 235 -13.90 3.44 -13.85
N ARG A 236 -12.92 3.65 -12.95
CA ARG A 236 -11.53 3.94 -13.31
C ARG A 236 -10.66 2.69 -13.41
N LEU A 237 -11.12 1.56 -12.88
CA LEU A 237 -10.45 0.27 -13.08
C LEU A 237 -10.37 -0.05 -14.58
N PRO A 238 -9.33 -0.79 -15.03
CA PRO A 238 -9.26 -1.26 -16.41
C PRO A 238 -10.58 -1.95 -16.83
N PRO A 239 -10.93 -1.95 -18.12
CA PRO A 239 -12.00 -2.82 -18.61
C PRO A 239 -11.70 -4.27 -18.24
N ARG A 240 -12.74 -5.07 -18.00
CA ARG A 240 -12.54 -6.50 -17.79
C ARG A 240 -11.95 -7.10 -19.07
N PRO A 241 -11.01 -8.04 -18.97
CA PRO A 241 -10.62 -8.85 -20.12
C PRO A 241 -11.86 -9.53 -20.70
N ALA A 242 -11.92 -9.61 -22.03
CA ALA A 242 -12.95 -10.33 -22.76
C ALA A 242 -12.87 -11.85 -22.50
#